data_AF-A0A211ZPF5-F1
#
_entry.id   AF-A0A211ZPF5-F1
#
_cell.length_a   1.000
_cell.length_b   1.000
_cell.length_c   1.000
_cell.angle_alpha   90.00
_cell.angle_beta   90.00
_cell.angle_gamma   90.00
#
_symmetry.space_group_name_H-M   'P 1'
#
loop_
_entity.id
_entity.type
_entity.pdbx_description
1 polymer ?
#
loop_
_entity_poly.entity_id
_entity_poly.type
_entity_poly.pdbx_seq_one_letter_code
_entity_poly.pdbx_strand_id
1 'polypeptide(L)'
;MSKSGTARLFQHGRSQAVRLPKEFRLPGEAVRVTRVGNGVLLEPIETDITAWFASLDHFVEEPFMPEGREQPDMPIKKIDLE
;
A
#
# COMPACT_ATOMS: atom_id res chain seq x y z
N MET A 1 -2.38 -21.83 11.08
CA MET A 1 -3.01 -22.49 9.92
C MET A 1 -3.79 -21.43 9.15
N SER A 2 -3.46 -21.17 7.88
CA SER A 2 -4.19 -20.22 7.04
C SER A 2 -5.61 -20.74 6.77
N LYS A 3 -6.63 -19.91 6.98
CA LYS A 3 -8.01 -20.26 6.67
C LYS A 3 -8.21 -20.21 5.14
N SER A 4 -8.80 -21.25 4.55
CA SER A 4 -9.10 -21.31 3.11
C SER A 4 -10.60 -21.30 2.89
N GLY A 5 -11.06 -20.61 1.84
CA GLY A 5 -12.46 -20.60 1.43
C GLY A 5 -12.59 -20.30 -0.05
N THR A 6 -13.77 -20.54 -0.60
CA THR A 6 -14.09 -20.24 -2.00
C THR A 6 -14.96 -18.99 -2.08
N ALA A 7 -14.69 -18.12 -3.04
CA ALA A 7 -15.50 -16.93 -3.31
C ALA A 7 -16.05 -16.99 -4.73
N ARG A 8 -17.20 -16.34 -4.95
CA ARG A 8 -17.81 -16.28 -6.27
C ARG A 8 -17.29 -15.08 -7.04
N LEU A 9 -16.86 -15.31 -8.27
CA LEU A 9 -16.57 -14.26 -9.26
C LEU A 9 -17.87 -13.84 -9.96
N PHE A 10 -18.02 -12.55 -10.17
CA PHE A 10 -19.15 -11.97 -10.90
C PHE A 10 -18.72 -10.69 -11.62
N GLN A 11 -19.60 -10.15 -12.46
CA GLN A 11 -19.40 -8.88 -13.14
C GLN A 11 -20.15 -7.77 -12.40
N HIS A 12 -19.51 -6.62 -12.22
CA HIS A 12 -20.12 -5.40 -11.73
C HIS A 12 -19.86 -4.27 -12.74
N GLY A 13 -20.86 -4.01 -13.60
CA GLY A 13 -20.68 -3.16 -14.76
C GLY A 13 -19.67 -3.77 -15.75
N ARG A 14 -18.58 -3.04 -16.02
CA ARG A 14 -17.50 -3.48 -16.92
C ARG A 14 -16.33 -4.16 -16.19
N SER A 15 -16.45 -4.34 -14.87
CA SER A 15 -15.36 -4.83 -14.02
C SER A 15 -15.67 -6.22 -13.47
N GLN A 16 -14.64 -7.05 -13.31
CA GLN A 16 -14.73 -8.29 -12.54
C GLN A 16 -14.70 -7.98 -11.03
N ALA A 17 -15.54 -8.67 -10.27
CA ALA A 17 -15.64 -8.53 -8.82
C ALA A 17 -15.66 -9.90 -8.12
N VAL A 18 -15.19 -9.92 -6.87
CA VAL A 18 -15.20 -11.09 -5.98
C VAL A 18 -16.17 -10.81 -4.83
N ARG A 19 -17.12 -11.71 -4.56
CA ARG A 19 -17.96 -11.62 -3.37
C ARG A 19 -17.25 -12.29 -2.20
N LEU A 20 -16.66 -11.49 -1.32
CA LEU A 20 -15.96 -11.99 -0.13
C LEU A 20 -16.96 -12.61 0.87
N PRO A 21 -16.73 -13.86 1.32
CA PRO A 21 -17.44 -14.45 2.45
C PRO A 21 -17.23 -13.63 3.73
N LYS A 22 -18.13 -13.80 4.71
CA LYS A 22 -18.17 -12.96 5.92
C LYS A 22 -16.84 -12.99 6.69
N GLU A 23 -16.21 -14.15 6.75
CA GLU A 23 -14.96 -14.41 7.45
C GLU A 23 -13.71 -13.84 6.77
N PHE A 24 -13.81 -13.39 5.51
CA PHE A 24 -12.71 -12.77 4.75
C PHE A 24 -12.95 -11.29 4.46
N ARG A 25 -13.94 -10.66 5.10
CA ARG A 25 -14.20 -9.22 4.94
C ARG A 25 -13.03 -8.42 5.51
N LEU A 26 -12.55 -7.47 4.73
CA LEU A 26 -11.54 -6.50 5.14
C LEU A 26 -12.23 -5.23 5.68
N PRO A 27 -11.62 -4.54 6.66
CA PRO A 27 -12.11 -3.24 7.13
C PRO A 27 -11.88 -2.14 6.09
N GLY A 28 -12.58 -1.03 6.26
CA GLY A 28 -12.45 0.16 5.40
C GLY A 28 -13.27 0.08 4.11
N GLU A 29 -13.07 1.08 3.25
CA GLU A 29 -13.79 1.24 1.98
C GLU A 29 -12.92 0.91 0.75
N ALA A 30 -11.61 0.82 0.93
CA ALA A 30 -10.65 0.59 -0.14
C ALA A 30 -9.53 -0.37 0.31
N VAL A 31 -8.98 -1.07 -0.67
CA VAL A 31 -7.89 -2.03 -0.49
C VAL A 31 -6.80 -1.80 -1.51
N ARG A 32 -5.55 -2.04 -1.12
CA ARG A 32 -4.42 -2.15 -2.03
C ARG A 32 -4.48 -3.52 -2.70
N VAL A 33 -4.22 -3.56 -4.00
CA VAL A 33 -4.24 -4.78 -4.80
C VAL A 33 -2.85 -5.01 -5.39
N THR A 34 -2.24 -6.16 -5.07
CA THR A 34 -0.92 -6.55 -5.58
C THR A 34 -1.02 -7.91 -6.27
N ARG A 35 -0.45 -8.06 -7.48
CA ARG A 35 -0.37 -9.37 -8.16
C ARG A 35 0.74 -10.20 -7.51
N VAL A 36 0.42 -11.42 -7.09
CA VAL A 36 1.39 -12.38 -6.53
C VAL A 36 1.18 -13.73 -7.20
N GLY A 37 2.14 -14.15 -8.03
CA GLY A 37 2.02 -15.37 -8.82
C GLY A 37 0.75 -15.38 -9.70
N ASN A 38 -0.07 -16.41 -9.53
CA ASN A 38 -1.36 -16.55 -10.22
C ASN A 38 -2.54 -15.86 -9.51
N GLY A 39 -2.30 -15.22 -8.36
CA GLY A 39 -3.33 -14.61 -7.51
C GLY A 39 -3.20 -13.11 -7.37
N VAL A 40 -4.05 -12.55 -6.49
CA VAL A 40 -3.95 -11.18 -6.01
C VAL A 40 -3.96 -11.17 -4.48
N LEU A 41 -3.13 -10.32 -3.89
CA LEU A 41 -3.15 -9.99 -2.47
C LEU A 41 -3.97 -8.70 -2.29
N LEU A 42 -4.90 -8.73 -1.34
CA LEU A 42 -5.73 -7.59 -0.97
C LEU A 42 -5.35 -7.18 0.46
N GLU A 43 -4.93 -5.94 0.63
CA GLU A 43 -4.53 -5.38 1.93
C GLU A 43 -5.40 -4.16 2.23
N PRO A 44 -5.95 -4.01 3.45
CA PRO A 44 -6.66 -2.78 3.83
C PRO A 44 -5.78 -1.56 3.61
N ILE A 45 -6.36 -0.48 3.10
CA ILE A 45 -5.69 0.82 3.12
C ILE A 45 -6.03 1.44 4.46
N GLU A 46 -5.05 1.53 5.35
CA GLU A 46 -5.19 2.33 6.56
C GLU A 46 -5.23 3.81 6.16
N THR A 47 -6.38 4.43 6.38
CA THR A 47 -6.59 5.88 6.17
C THR A 47 -6.36 6.68 7.45
N ASP A 48 -6.10 6.01 8.57
CA ASP A 48 -5.84 6.69 9.83
C ASP A 48 -4.38 7.16 9.89
N ILE A 49 -4.18 8.32 9.28
CA ILE A 49 -2.91 9.06 9.32
C ILE A 49 -2.46 9.31 10.76
N THR A 50 -3.39 9.46 11.71
CA THR A 50 -3.07 9.67 13.13
C THR A 50 -2.44 8.41 13.72
N ALA A 51 -3.05 7.24 13.50
CA ALA A 51 -2.49 5.96 13.93
C ALA A 51 -1.15 5.67 13.26
N TRP A 52 -1.01 6.03 11.98
CA TRP A 52 0.25 5.92 11.26
C TRP A 52 1.35 6.81 11.87
N PHE A 53 1.06 8.08 12.19
CA PHE A 53 2.01 8.94 12.90
C PHE A 53 2.35 8.41 14.30
N ALA A 54 1.36 7.90 15.05
CA ALA A 54 1.60 7.28 16.35
C ALA A 54 2.49 6.03 16.26
N SER A 55 2.46 5.31 15.13
CA SER A 55 3.39 4.19 14.88
C SER A 55 4.83 4.67 14.65
N LEU A 56 5.03 5.88 14.14
CA LEU A 56 6.37 6.46 13.96
C LEU A 56 7.02 6.80 15.30
N ASP A 57 6.22 7.10 16.33
CA ASP A 57 6.74 7.38 17.68
C ASP A 57 7.52 6.19 18.29
N HIS A 58 7.27 4.94 17.84
CA HIS A 58 8.08 3.78 18.24
C HIS A 58 9.54 3.86 17.80
N PHE A 59 9.86 4.69 16.81
CA PHE A 59 11.21 4.82 16.25
C PHE A 59 11.94 6.08 16.76
N VAL A 60 11.37 6.83 17.70
CA VAL A 60 11.94 8.09 18.22
C VAL A 60 13.31 7.91 18.86
N GLU A 61 13.58 6.76 19.47
CA GLU A 61 14.87 6.50 20.14
C GLU A 61 16.02 6.17 19.17
N GLU A 62 15.71 5.80 17.93
CA GLU A 62 16.68 5.48 16.89
C GLU A 62 17.04 6.75 16.09
N PRO A 63 18.32 7.18 16.04
CA PRO A 63 18.73 8.33 15.25
C PRO A 63 18.43 8.11 13.75
N PHE A 64 17.46 8.85 13.20
CA PHE A 64 17.13 8.78 11.78
C PHE A 64 18.09 9.63 10.95
N MET A 65 18.88 8.99 10.08
CA MET A 65 19.86 9.64 9.18
C MET A 65 20.80 10.63 9.92
N PRO A 66 21.62 10.16 10.88
CA PRO A 66 22.47 11.03 11.70
C PRO A 66 23.51 11.81 10.87
N GLU A 67 23.93 11.25 9.74
CA GLU A 67 24.89 11.84 8.80
C GLU A 67 24.20 12.67 7.70
N GLY A 68 22.88 12.82 7.79
CA GLY A 68 22.06 13.50 6.79
C GLY A 68 21.71 12.61 5.60
N ARG A 69 21.06 13.23 4.61
CA ARG A 69 20.71 12.58 3.35
C ARG A 69 21.87 12.73 2.36
N GLU A 70 22.38 11.62 1.81
CA GLU A 70 23.30 11.61 0.67
C GLU A 70 22.57 12.02 -0.62
N GLN A 71 22.23 13.30 -0.71
CA GLN A 71 21.57 13.85 -1.88
C GLN A 71 22.62 14.18 -2.95
N PRO A 72 22.50 13.64 -4.19
CA PRO A 72 23.39 14.01 -5.27
C PRO A 72 23.18 15.47 -5.68
N ASP A 73 24.18 16.04 -6.34
CA ASP A 73 24.08 17.40 -6.88
C ASP A 73 22.89 17.54 -7.84
N MET A 74 22.28 18.72 -7.80
CA MET A 74 21.19 19.04 -8.71
C MET A 74 21.69 18.95 -10.16
N PRO A 75 21.01 18.20 -11.05
CA PRO A 75 21.43 18.09 -12.43
C PRO A 75 21.38 19.47 -13.09
N ILE A 76 22.47 19.83 -13.77
CA ILE A 76 22.54 21.08 -14.52
C ILE A 76 21.58 20.98 -15.69
N LYS A 77 20.54 21.83 -15.71
CA LYS A 77 19.74 22.04 -16.92
C LYS A 77 20.65 22.74 -17.94
N LYS A 78 20.98 22.04 -19.03
CA LYS A 78 21.43 22.73 -20.25
C LYS A 78 20.23 23.51 -20.76
N ILE A 79 20.27 24.83 -20.58
CA ILE A 79 19.35 25.72 -21.26
C ILE A 79 19.97 25.87 -22.65
N ASP A 80 19.42 25.16 -23.62
CA ASP A 80 19.75 25.39 -25.02
C ASP A 80 19.16 26.76 -25.39
N LEU A 81 19.97 27.80 -25.26
CA LEU A 81 19.68 29.12 -25.82
C LEU A 81 20.00 29.03 -27.31
N GLU A 82 18.97 28.75 -28.12
CA GLU A 82 18.97 29.08 -29.56
C GLU A 82 18.93 30.59 -29.78
#